data_AF-A0A7G5ZL34-F1
#
_entry.id   AF-A0A7G5ZL34-F1
#
_cell.length_a   1.000
_cell.length_b   1.000
_cell.length_c   1.000
_cell.angle_alpha   90.00
_cell.angle_beta   90.00
_cell.angle_gamma   90.00
#
_symmetry.space_group_name_H-M   'P 1'
#
loop_
_entity.id
_entity.type
_entity.pdbx_description
1 polymer ?
#
loop_
_entity_poly.entity_id
_entity_poly.type
_entity_poly.pdbx_seq_one_letter_code
_entity_poly.pdbx_strand_id
1 'polypeptide(L)'
;MTEEERGASDAVLILEAVARLLRASPNHEMSADWVAMHAEHLEHAARITAEEAGVPPENLRVPRLFASAEWERALAPILFAPRELETVYQNLGYPPGTATAPSEGARRSRLVHARRSGRS
;
A
#
# COMPACT_ATOMS: atom_id res chain seq x y z
N MET A 1 3.37 21.50 3.67
CA MET A 1 2.45 20.42 4.02
C MET A 1 2.34 20.36 5.54
N THR A 2 1.14 20.58 6.07
CA THR A 2 0.80 20.46 7.49
C THR A 2 0.77 18.98 7.91
N GLU A 3 0.71 18.71 9.22
CA GLU A 3 0.56 17.33 9.71
C GLU A 3 -0.78 16.72 9.32
N GLU A 4 -1.84 17.52 9.31
CA GLU A 4 -3.18 17.12 8.90
C GLU A 4 -3.23 16.78 7.40
N GLU A 5 -2.64 17.64 6.55
CA GLU A 5 -2.51 17.38 5.11
C GLU A 5 -1.67 16.11 4.84
N ARG A 6 -0.63 15.86 5.65
CA ARG A 6 0.17 14.64 5.55
C ARG A 6 -0.66 13.41 5.91
N GLY A 7 -1.36 13.45 7.04
CA GLY A 7 -2.21 12.34 7.49
C GLY A 7 -3.32 12.02 6.48
N ALA A 8 -3.95 13.05 5.91
CA ALA A 8 -4.92 12.88 4.84
C ALA A 8 -4.30 12.30 3.57
N SER A 9 -3.12 12.79 3.16
CA SER A 9 -2.40 12.25 1.99
C SER A 9 -2.06 10.76 2.18
N ASP A 10 -1.59 10.37 3.36
CA ASP A 10 -1.30 8.97 3.69
C ASP A 10 -2.57 8.12 3.64
N ALA A 11 -3.68 8.61 4.20
CA ALA A 11 -4.97 7.92 4.15
C ALA A 11 -5.45 7.69 2.71
N VAL A 12 -5.35 8.70 1.85
CA VAL A 12 -5.69 8.60 0.42
C VAL A 12 -4.86 7.52 -0.27
N LEU A 13 -3.54 7.52 -0.07
CA LEU A 13 -2.64 6.55 -0.70
C LEU A 13 -2.90 5.12 -0.22
N ILE A 14 -3.23 4.95 1.06
CA ILE A 14 -3.61 3.65 1.63
C ILE A 14 -4.91 3.16 1.00
N LEU A 15 -5.94 4.01 0.93
CA LEU A 15 -7.24 3.64 0.34
C LEU A 15 -7.10 3.23 -1.13
N GLU A 16 -6.33 4.00 -1.91
CA GLU A 16 -6.03 3.67 -3.30
C GLU A 16 -5.24 2.35 -3.42
N ALA A 17 -4.26 2.10 -2.55
CA ALA A 17 -3.51 0.85 -2.54
C ALA A 17 -4.43 -0.36 -2.25
N VAL A 18 -5.34 -0.24 -1.28
CA VAL A 18 -6.31 -1.31 -0.97
C VAL A 18 -7.24 -1.56 -2.16
N ALA A 19 -7.76 -0.52 -2.81
CA ALA A 19 -8.62 -0.67 -3.99
C ALA A 19 -7.90 -1.45 -5.11
N ARG A 20 -6.63 -1.12 -5.38
CA ARG A 20 -5.81 -1.82 -6.38
C ARG A 20 -5.53 -3.27 -6.00
N LEU A 21 -5.23 -3.52 -4.73
CA LEU A 21 -5.04 -4.87 -4.20
C LEU A 21 -6.29 -5.73 -4.34
N LEU A 22 -7.48 -5.17 -4.07
CA LEU A 22 -8.74 -5.87 -4.29
C LEU A 22 -8.93 -6.24 -5.76
N ARG A 23 -8.70 -5.29 -6.67
CA ARG A 23 -8.79 -5.55 -8.13
C ARG A 23 -7.79 -6.59 -8.62
N ALA A 24 -6.62 -6.67 -7.99
CA ALA A 24 -5.58 -7.65 -8.32
C ALA A 24 -5.77 -9.02 -7.64
N SER A 25 -6.77 -9.16 -6.77
CA SER A 25 -7.05 -10.39 -6.04
C SER A 25 -7.23 -11.58 -7.00
N PRO A 26 -6.63 -12.76 -6.72
CA PRO A 26 -6.84 -13.96 -7.53
C PRO A 26 -8.30 -14.44 -7.50
N ASN A 27 -9.09 -14.01 -6.52
CA ASN A 27 -10.50 -14.35 -6.39
C ASN A 27 -11.43 -13.31 -7.05
N HIS A 28 -10.90 -12.29 -7.73
CA HIS A 28 -11.72 -11.25 -8.34
C HIS A 28 -12.71 -11.83 -9.36
N GLU A 29 -12.38 -12.91 -10.07
CA GLU A 29 -13.30 -13.53 -11.03
C GLU A 29 -14.50 -14.21 -10.35
N MET A 30 -14.32 -14.74 -9.14
CA MET A 30 -15.39 -15.42 -8.40
C MET A 30 -16.40 -14.46 -7.76
N SER A 31 -16.02 -13.19 -7.61
CA SER A 31 -16.87 -12.15 -7.02
C SER A 31 -16.57 -10.79 -7.65
N ALA A 32 -16.58 -10.74 -8.98
CA ALA A 32 -16.16 -9.56 -9.75
C ALA A 32 -16.98 -8.32 -9.38
N ASP A 33 -18.29 -8.49 -9.24
CA ASP A 33 -19.20 -7.41 -8.83
C ASP A 33 -18.89 -6.90 -7.41
N TRP A 34 -18.61 -7.82 -6.48
CA TRP A 34 -18.25 -7.43 -5.10
C TRP A 34 -16.92 -6.68 -5.07
N VAL A 35 -15.91 -7.20 -5.78
CA VAL A 35 -14.57 -6.58 -5.84
C VAL A 35 -14.65 -5.21 -6.50
N ALA A 36 -15.35 -5.10 -7.64
CA ALA A 36 -15.52 -3.84 -8.35
C ALA A 36 -16.21 -2.79 -7.46
N MET A 37 -17.34 -3.16 -6.83
CA MET A 37 -18.08 -2.26 -5.94
C MET A 37 -17.23 -1.77 -4.76
N HIS A 38 -16.49 -2.66 -4.09
CA HIS A 38 -15.68 -2.26 -2.93
C HIS A 38 -14.46 -1.43 -3.33
N ALA A 39 -13.81 -1.76 -4.45
CA ALA A 39 -12.71 -0.95 -4.97
C ALA A 39 -13.20 0.46 -5.36
N GLU A 40 -14.36 0.57 -6.01
CA GLU A 40 -14.98 1.86 -6.34
C GLU A 40 -15.33 2.67 -5.10
N HIS A 41 -15.88 2.04 -4.05
CA HIS A 41 -16.16 2.73 -2.79
C HIS A 41 -14.88 3.27 -2.12
N LEU A 42 -13.78 2.51 -2.15
CA LEU A 42 -12.51 2.95 -1.59
C LEU A 42 -11.89 4.10 -2.39
N GLU A 43 -11.95 4.03 -3.72
CA GLU A 43 -11.52 5.12 -4.61
C GLU A 43 -12.35 6.39 -4.37
N HIS A 44 -13.66 6.24 -4.17
CA HIS A 44 -14.55 7.35 -3.83
C HIS A 44 -14.23 7.96 -2.46
N ALA A 45 -14.00 7.13 -1.44
CA ALA A 45 -13.61 7.57 -0.10
C ALA A 45 -12.26 8.31 -0.10
N ALA A 46 -11.29 7.83 -0.90
CA ALA A 46 -10.01 8.50 -1.09
C ALA A 46 -10.20 9.90 -1.68
N ARG A 47 -11.06 10.03 -2.70
CA ARG A 47 -11.37 11.35 -3.29
C ARG A 47 -12.00 12.30 -2.28
N ILE A 48 -13.02 11.87 -1.53
CA ILE A 48 -13.67 12.70 -0.50
C ILE A 48 -12.67 13.12 0.56
N THR A 49 -11.82 12.20 1.02
CA THR A 49 -10.80 12.49 2.03
C THR A 49 -9.83 13.56 1.55
N ALA A 50 -9.38 13.49 0.30
CA ALA A 50 -8.53 14.50 -0.29
C ALA A 50 -9.22 15.87 -0.38
N GLU A 51 -10.48 15.90 -0.82
CA GLU A 51 -11.27 17.12 -0.98
C GLU A 51 -11.56 17.81 0.37
N GLU A 52 -12.03 17.06 1.36
CA GLU A 52 -12.40 17.60 2.68
C GLU A 52 -11.18 18.11 3.47
N ALA A 53 -10.05 17.42 3.37
CA ALA A 53 -8.80 17.84 4.01
C ALA A 53 -8.03 18.91 3.20
N GLY A 54 -8.56 19.34 2.05
CA GLY A 54 -7.93 20.35 1.20
C GLY A 54 -6.57 19.92 0.64
N VAL A 55 -6.35 18.62 0.44
CA VAL A 55 -5.05 18.09 -0.02
C VAL A 55 -4.80 18.52 -1.48
N PRO A 56 -3.75 19.29 -1.75
CA PRO A 56 -3.43 19.71 -3.10
C PRO A 56 -3.07 18.50 -4.00
N PRO A 57 -3.55 18.43 -5.26
CA PRO A 57 -3.26 17.30 -6.17
C PRO A 57 -1.77 17.02 -6.39
N GLU A 58 -0.92 18.05 -6.31
CA GLU A 58 0.53 17.94 -6.37
C GLU A 58 1.12 17.09 -5.24
N ASN A 59 0.51 17.13 -4.05
CA ASN A 59 0.92 16.33 -2.89
C ASN A 59 0.55 14.86 -3.05
N LEU A 60 -0.39 14.51 -3.93
CA LEU A 60 -0.75 13.12 -4.22
C LEU A 60 0.04 12.56 -5.41
N ARG A 61 0.41 13.39 -6.40
CA ARG A 61 1.10 12.94 -7.62
C ARG A 61 2.43 12.26 -7.36
N VAL A 62 3.32 12.90 -6.60
CA VAL A 62 4.68 12.36 -6.36
C VAL A 62 4.62 11.15 -5.44
N PRO A 63 3.94 11.19 -4.28
CA PRO A 63 3.84 10.02 -3.41
C PRO A 63 3.15 8.83 -4.08
N ARG A 64 2.10 9.03 -4.87
CA ARG A 64 1.41 7.92 -5.56
C ARG A 64 2.33 7.11 -6.48
N LEU A 65 3.33 7.74 -7.09
CA LEU A 65 4.29 7.02 -7.95
C LEU A 65 5.24 6.09 -7.16
N PHE A 66 5.48 6.37 -5.88
CA PHE A 66 6.47 5.64 -5.07
C PHE A 66 5.83 4.92 -3.88
N ALA A 67 5.05 5.63 -3.08
CA ALA A 67 4.41 5.14 -1.85
C ALA A 67 3.26 4.18 -2.12
N SER A 68 2.53 4.28 -3.24
CA SER A 68 1.48 3.29 -3.54
C SER A 68 2.06 1.88 -3.63
N ALA A 69 3.26 1.72 -4.20
CA ALA A 69 3.93 0.43 -4.27
C ALA A 69 4.40 -0.06 -2.89
N GLU A 70 4.84 0.86 -2.02
CA GLU A 70 5.23 0.52 -0.65
C GLU A 70 4.02 0.07 0.18
N TRP A 71 2.90 0.79 0.07
CA TRP A 71 1.65 0.42 0.73
C TRP A 71 1.09 -0.89 0.20
N GLU A 72 1.09 -1.11 -1.12
CA GLU A 72 0.69 -2.39 -1.72
C GLU A 72 1.50 -3.55 -1.14
N ARG A 73 2.84 -3.41 -1.05
CA ARG A 73 3.71 -4.44 -0.47
C ARG A 73 3.53 -4.65 1.04
N ALA A 74 3.21 -3.59 1.77
CA ALA A 74 2.98 -3.67 3.21
C ALA A 74 1.62 -4.30 3.54
N LEU A 75 0.59 -3.99 2.75
CA LEU A 75 -0.79 -4.39 2.99
C LEU A 75 -1.13 -5.76 2.38
N ALA A 76 -0.54 -6.14 1.25
CA ALA A 76 -0.85 -7.42 0.60
C ALA A 76 -0.70 -8.64 1.53
N PRO A 77 0.39 -8.79 2.34
CA PRO A 77 0.54 -9.91 3.27
C PRO A 77 -0.47 -9.93 4.42
N ILE A 78 -1.16 -8.81 4.67
CA ILE A 78 -2.22 -8.70 5.68
C ILE A 78 -3.56 -9.15 5.07
N LEU A 79 -3.79 -8.84 3.79
CA LEU A 79 -5.06 -9.08 3.11
C LEU A 79 -5.15 -10.46 2.43
N PHE A 80 -4.01 -11.08 2.08
CA PHE A 80 -3.98 -12.31 1.30
C PHE A 80 -3.08 -13.37 1.92
N ALA A 81 -3.37 -14.65 1.65
CA ALA A 81 -2.52 -15.73 2.12
C ALA A 81 -1.16 -15.72 1.37
N PRO A 82 -0.06 -16.21 1.98
CA PRO A 82 1.27 -16.19 1.36
C PRO A 82 1.34 -16.83 -0.04
N ARG A 83 0.56 -17.89 -0.27
CA ARG A 83 0.47 -18.59 -1.57
C ARG A 83 -0.19 -17.77 -2.67
N GLU A 84 -0.98 -16.75 -2.32
CA GLU A 84 -1.73 -15.89 -3.24
C GLU A 84 -0.93 -14.63 -3.61
N LEU A 85 0.06 -14.25 -2.79
CA LEU A 85 0.79 -12.99 -2.94
C LEU A 85 1.52 -12.87 -4.27
N GLU A 86 2.14 -13.96 -4.74
CA GLU A 86 2.86 -13.92 -6.02
C GLU A 86 1.90 -13.62 -7.18
N THR A 87 0.71 -14.24 -7.19
CA THR A 87 -0.34 -13.95 -8.17
C THR A 87 -0.83 -12.51 -8.08
N VAL A 88 -1.09 -12.01 -6.86
CA VAL A 88 -1.52 -10.61 -6.64
C VAL A 88 -0.48 -9.63 -7.20
N TYR A 89 0.80 -9.84 -6.89
CA TYR A 89 1.87 -8.97 -7.37
C TYR A 89 2.06 -9.06 -8.89
N GLN A 90 1.92 -10.24 -9.49
CA GLN A 90 1.95 -10.39 -10.95
C GLN A 90 0.79 -9.65 -11.62
N ASN A 91 -0.42 -9.72 -11.06
CA ASN A 91 -1.59 -8.98 -11.55
C ASN A 91 -1.42 -7.46 -11.45
N LEU A 92 -0.65 -7.00 -10.46
CA LEU A 92 -0.25 -5.58 -10.33
C LEU A 92 0.93 -5.19 -11.24
N GLY A 93 1.54 -6.15 -11.95
CA GLY A 93 2.66 -5.92 -12.87
C GLY A 93 4.05 -5.90 -12.22
N TYR A 94 4.20 -6.40 -10.99
CA TYR A 94 5.50 -6.53 -10.35
C TYR A 94 6.34 -7.65 -10.98
N PRO A 95 7.68 -7.56 -10.92
CA PRO A 95 8.54 -8.62 -11.41
C PRO A 95 8.36 -9.93 -10.61
N PRO A 96 8.63 -11.10 -11.21
CA PRO A 96 8.54 -12.39 -10.54
C PRO A 96 9.43 -12.46 -9.29
N GLY A 97 8.96 -13.14 -8.25
CA GLY A 97 9.68 -13.30 -6.99
C GLY A 97 9.54 -12.12 -6.04
N THR A 98 8.72 -11.13 -6.35
CA THR A 98 8.42 -9.99 -5.47
C THR A 98 7.82 -10.44 -4.13
N ALA A 99 7.06 -11.54 -4.10
CA ALA A 99 6.50 -12.09 -2.86
C ALA A 99 7.57 -12.65 -1.90
N THR A 100 8.77 -12.95 -2.39
CA THR A 100 9.83 -13.60 -1.59
C THR A 100 10.74 -12.65 -0.83
N ALA A 101 10.51 -11.33 -0.90
CA ALA A 101 11.29 -10.36 -0.15
C ALA A 101 10.52 -9.91 1.11
N PRO A 102 10.65 -10.57 2.28
CA PRO A 102 10.69 -9.79 3.50
C PRO A 102 11.93 -8.91 3.34
N SER A 103 11.76 -7.60 3.35
CA SER A 103 12.88 -6.67 3.28
C SER A 103 13.84 -6.92 4.45
N GLU A 104 14.83 -7.77 4.23
CA GLU A 104 15.91 -8.09 5.17
C GLU A 104 16.73 -6.82 5.49
N GLY A 105 16.58 -5.76 4.67
CA GLY A 105 17.07 -4.42 4.90
C GLY A 105 16.39 -3.66 6.07
N ALA A 106 15.14 -3.98 6.42
CA ALA A 106 14.43 -3.31 7.52
C ALA A 106 14.81 -3.88 8.91
N ARG A 107 15.25 -5.14 8.98
CA ARG A 107 15.70 -5.77 10.23
C ARG A 107 17.17 -5.48 10.56
N ARG A 108 18.04 -5.25 9.56
CA ARG A 108 19.47 -5.00 9.81
C ARG A 108 19.77 -3.59 10.33
N SER A 109 18.99 -2.56 9.98
CA SER A 109 19.23 -1.20 10.50
C SER A 109 18.87 -1.02 11.98
N ARG A 110 17.94 -1.81 12.54
CA ARG A 110 17.60 -1.72 13.98
C ARG A 110 18.54 -2.52 14.88
N LEU A 111 19.22 -3.55 14.36
CA LEU A 111 20.16 -4.37 15.13
C LEU A 111 21.59 -3.79 15.20
N VAL A 112 21.97 -2.91 14.27
CA VAL A 112 23.28 -2.24 14.30
C VAL A 112 23.27 -0.99 15.21
N HIS A 113 22.12 -0.32 15.37
CA HIS A 113 22.01 0.81 16.32
C HIS A 113 21.84 0.39 17.79
N ALA A 114 21.28 -0.79 18.07
CA ALA A 114 21.11 -1.26 19.45
C ALA A 114 22.41 -1.76 20.12
N ARG A 115 23.46 -2.08 19.35
CA ARG A 115 24.75 -2.58 19.90
C ARG A 115 25.82 -1.51 20.12
N ARG A 116 25.61 -0.27 19.68
CA ARG A 116 26.59 0.82 19.88
C ARG A 116 26.33 1.69 21.12
N SER A 117 25.16 1.56 21.73
CA SER A 117 24.77 2.36 22.92
C SER A 117 24.89 1.59 24.24
N GLY A 118 25.47 0.39 24.24
CA GLY A 118 25.56 -0.50 25.40
C GLY A 118 26.99 -0.89 25.80
N ARG A 119 27.99 -0.04 25.52
CA ARG A 119 29.32 -0.12 26.13
C ARG A 119 29.63 1.22 26.78
N SER A 120 29.18 1.37 28.02
CA SER A 120 29.87 2.15 29.05
C SER A 120 30.37 1.16 30.10
#